data_AF-A0A2G8LKP3-F1
#
_entry.id   AF-A0A2G8LKP3-F1
#
_cell.length_a   1.000
_cell.length_b   1.000
_cell.length_c   1.000
_cell.angle_alpha   90.00
_cell.angle_beta   90.00
_cell.angle_gamma   90.00
#
_symmetry.space_group_name_H-M   'P 1'
#
loop_
_entity.id
_entity.type
_entity.pdbx_description
1 polymer ?
#
loop_
_entity_poly.entity_id
_entity_poly.type
_entity_poly.pdbx_seq_one_letter_code
_entity_poly.pdbx_strand_id
1 'polypeptide(L)'
;MESKEKKSKPLQKGKAAKYVSLQVKFLHKLIQEWFAAQYLALLFWGHKSTEHHYKYQLFREHLANIDPADLHYVLRFTCHICPPSFHIIASFLMRDFKKEMVRFLITSSCICLCFAEYDGYKGHNFKDSVTEICRRESVNFSSEDSRLLLRSKVSMLTFASRSKIPIKCLKLSDVVEKITEKALILKADVSLGVLNTLRAIEVNRWDQKLIEQDYKNLIKFIINNEKVEVARLLLPSPPVAVKDEKVLSNLQSRNISGICKHCNDLEQPSCQ
;
A
#
# COMPACT_ATOMS: atom_id res chain seq x y z
N MET A 1 28.17 -80.71 -16.12
CA MET A 1 28.97 -80.72 -14.88
C MET A 1 28.42 -79.64 -13.96
N GLU A 2 27.73 -80.06 -12.91
CA GLU A 2 27.25 -79.22 -11.82
C GLU A 2 28.39 -78.79 -10.88
N SER A 3 28.08 -77.74 -10.11
CA SER A 3 28.56 -77.48 -8.74
C SER A 3 29.93 -76.75 -8.64
N LYS A 4 30.17 -75.79 -7.73
CA LYS A 4 29.51 -75.44 -6.47
C LYS A 4 29.56 -73.94 -6.21
N GLU A 5 28.42 -73.42 -5.78
CA GLU A 5 28.23 -72.20 -5.01
C GLU A 5 29.10 -72.21 -3.73
N LYS A 6 29.92 -71.17 -3.51
CA LYS A 6 30.52 -70.89 -2.20
C LYS A 6 29.78 -69.70 -1.57
N LYS A 7 28.84 -70.01 -0.68
CA LYS A 7 28.27 -69.08 0.30
C LYS A 7 29.40 -68.49 1.15
N SER A 8 29.51 -67.17 1.18
CA SER A 8 30.25 -66.43 2.21
C SER A 8 29.32 -65.45 2.92
N LYS A 9 29.58 -65.32 4.21
CA LYS A 9 28.66 -64.99 5.31
C LYS A 9 28.05 -63.57 5.25
N PRO A 10 26.89 -63.34 5.88
CA PRO A 10 26.28 -62.01 5.92
C PRO A 10 27.16 -61.07 6.74
N LEU A 11 27.60 -59.99 6.10
CA LEU A 11 28.24 -58.86 6.77
C LEU A 11 27.27 -58.31 7.81
N GLN A 12 27.73 -58.25 9.05
CA GLN A 12 26.96 -57.80 10.21
C GLN A 12 26.28 -56.47 9.89
N LYS A 13 24.96 -56.40 10.15
CA LYS A 13 24.17 -55.17 10.13
C LYS A 13 24.87 -54.13 11.00
N GLY A 14 25.60 -53.22 10.36
CA GLY A 14 26.06 -52.00 10.99
C GLY A 14 24.85 -51.31 11.61
N LYS A 15 24.97 -50.95 12.89
CA LYS A 15 23.96 -50.19 13.63
C LYS A 15 23.45 -49.07 12.73
N ALA A 16 22.15 -49.07 12.43
CA ALA A 16 21.52 -48.01 11.64
C ALA A 16 21.93 -46.67 12.25
N ALA A 17 22.63 -45.85 11.46
CA ALA A 17 23.01 -44.52 11.88
C ALA A 17 21.73 -43.82 12.33
N LYS A 18 21.65 -43.47 13.62
CA LYS A 18 20.57 -42.61 14.13
C LYS A 18 20.70 -41.29 13.38
N TYR A 19 19.84 -41.08 12.38
CA TYR A 19 19.68 -39.78 11.76
C TYR A 19 19.15 -38.82 12.83
N VAL A 20 20.06 -38.07 13.43
CA VAL A 20 19.69 -36.93 14.27
C VAL A 20 19.26 -35.84 13.29
N SER A 21 17.94 -35.67 13.13
CA SER A 21 17.39 -34.51 12.44
C SER A 21 17.72 -33.28 13.28
N LEU A 22 18.71 -32.51 12.84
CA LEU A 22 18.99 -31.20 13.43
C LEU A 22 17.86 -30.26 13.01
N GLN A 23 16.92 -30.01 13.92
CA GLN A 23 15.90 -28.99 13.71
C GLN A 23 16.45 -27.62 14.13
N VAL A 24 16.79 -26.80 13.16
CA VAL A 24 17.09 -25.38 13.38
C VAL A 24 15.80 -24.59 13.23
N LYS A 25 15.47 -23.77 14.24
CA LYS A 25 14.31 -22.88 14.21
C LYS A 25 14.78 -21.47 14.50
N PHE A 26 14.21 -20.51 13.79
CA PHE A 26 14.39 -19.11 14.16
C PHE A 26 13.64 -18.80 15.45
N LEU A 27 14.23 -17.96 16.29
CA LEU A 27 13.63 -17.52 17.54
C LEU A 27 12.33 -16.71 17.31
N HIS A 28 12.28 -15.95 16.22
CA HIS A 28 11.16 -15.06 15.92
C HIS A 28 10.92 -14.93 14.41
N LYS A 29 9.64 -14.84 13.99
CA LYS A 29 9.25 -14.69 12.58
C LYS A 29 9.92 -13.51 11.90
N LEU A 30 9.97 -12.35 12.55
CA LEU A 30 10.66 -11.16 12.02
C LEU A 30 12.15 -11.39 11.73
N ILE A 31 12.84 -12.18 12.56
CA ILE A 31 14.26 -12.50 12.33
C ILE A 31 14.38 -13.40 11.10
N GLN A 32 13.50 -14.40 10.98
CA GLN A 32 13.43 -15.25 9.79
C GLN A 32 13.17 -14.42 8.52
N GLU A 33 12.21 -13.50 8.55
CA GLU A 33 11.89 -12.62 7.42
C GLU A 33 13.04 -11.67 7.08
N TRP A 34 13.80 -11.19 8.07
CA TRP A 34 15.02 -10.42 7.85
C TRP A 34 16.09 -11.22 7.11
N PHE A 35 16.37 -12.47 7.53
CA PHE A 35 17.31 -13.34 6.81
C PHE A 35 16.82 -13.68 5.39
N ALA A 36 15.52 -13.92 5.22
CA ALA A 36 14.93 -14.13 3.90
C ALA A 36 15.10 -12.89 3.00
N ALA A 37 14.92 -11.69 3.55
CA ALA A 37 15.11 -10.44 2.84
C ALA A 37 16.58 -10.21 2.43
N GLN A 38 17.53 -10.54 3.30
CA GLN A 38 18.96 -10.51 2.94
C GLN A 38 19.25 -11.45 1.77
N TYR A 39 18.70 -12.66 1.79
CA TYR A 39 18.86 -13.61 0.70
C TYR A 39 18.26 -13.08 -0.62
N LEU A 40 17.05 -12.51 -0.58
CA LEU A 40 16.46 -11.87 -1.76
C LEU A 40 17.28 -10.69 -2.29
N ALA A 41 17.81 -9.85 -1.40
CA ALA A 41 18.67 -8.73 -1.79
C ALA A 41 19.96 -9.22 -2.46
N LEU A 42 20.56 -10.30 -1.97
CA LEU A 42 21.74 -10.93 -2.59
C LEU A 42 21.43 -11.49 -3.98
N LEU A 43 20.29 -12.18 -4.14
CA LEU A 43 19.83 -12.65 -5.45
C LEU A 43 19.60 -11.50 -6.42
N PHE A 44 19.01 -10.40 -5.92
CA PHE A 44 18.85 -9.18 -6.70
C PHE A 44 20.22 -8.64 -7.11
N TRP A 45 21.14 -8.29 -6.22
CA TRP A 45 22.42 -7.70 -6.64
C TRP A 45 23.29 -8.61 -7.50
N GLY A 46 23.18 -9.92 -7.30
CA GLY A 46 23.91 -10.91 -8.08
C GLY A 46 23.67 -10.83 -9.60
N HIS A 47 22.55 -10.23 -10.06
CA HIS A 47 22.25 -10.11 -11.50
C HIS A 47 23.12 -9.11 -12.27
N LYS A 48 23.86 -8.23 -11.57
CA LYS A 48 24.68 -7.19 -12.22
C LYS A 48 25.91 -7.75 -12.94
N SER A 49 26.20 -9.05 -12.80
CA SER A 49 27.21 -9.77 -13.56
C SER A 49 26.54 -10.59 -14.67
N THR A 50 27.08 -10.51 -15.89
CA THR A 50 26.59 -11.21 -17.10
C THR A 50 26.52 -12.74 -16.95
N GLU A 51 27.22 -13.32 -15.98
CA GLU A 51 27.23 -14.77 -15.71
C GLU A 51 26.06 -15.25 -14.82
N HIS A 52 25.23 -14.35 -14.30
CA HIS A 52 24.33 -14.64 -13.18
C HIS A 52 22.84 -14.38 -13.45
N HIS A 53 22.41 -14.50 -14.71
CA HIS A 53 20.99 -14.36 -15.09
C HIS A 53 20.05 -15.27 -14.26
N TYR A 54 20.52 -16.46 -13.87
CA TYR A 54 19.75 -17.39 -13.02
C TYR A 54 19.40 -16.81 -11.65
N LYS A 55 20.24 -15.97 -11.04
CA LYS A 55 19.97 -15.37 -9.70
C LYS A 55 18.78 -14.43 -9.76
N TYR A 56 18.67 -13.65 -10.85
CA TYR A 56 17.53 -12.77 -11.04
C TYR A 56 16.24 -13.53 -11.32
N GLN A 57 16.33 -14.62 -12.08
CA GLN A 57 15.20 -15.52 -12.27
C GLN A 57 14.74 -16.10 -10.94
N LEU A 58 15.66 -16.61 -10.12
CA LEU A 58 15.38 -17.16 -8.80
C LEU A 58 14.78 -16.10 -7.85
N PHE A 59 15.26 -14.85 -7.91
CA PHE A 59 14.64 -13.72 -7.21
C PHE A 59 13.16 -13.58 -7.58
N ARG A 60 12.82 -13.61 -8.88
CA ARG A 60 11.43 -13.51 -9.33
C ARG A 60 10.59 -14.71 -8.93
N GLU A 61 11.16 -15.91 -8.96
CA GLU A 61 10.49 -17.14 -8.52
C GLU A 61 10.17 -17.09 -7.03
N HIS A 62 11.12 -16.66 -6.18
CA HIS A 62 10.84 -16.47 -4.76
C HIS A 62 9.81 -15.38 -4.53
N LEU A 63 9.91 -14.24 -5.23
CA LEU A 63 8.94 -13.15 -5.13
C LEU A 63 7.51 -13.63 -5.49
N ALA A 64 7.37 -14.52 -6.47
CA ALA A 64 6.08 -15.12 -6.85
C ALA A 64 5.43 -15.96 -5.75
N ASN A 65 6.22 -16.48 -4.80
CA ASN A 65 5.76 -17.31 -3.70
C ASN A 65 5.53 -16.54 -2.40
N ILE A 66 5.75 -15.22 -2.39
CA ILE A 66 5.55 -14.39 -1.20
C ILE A 66 4.11 -13.87 -1.19
N ASP A 67 3.35 -14.26 -0.17
CA ASP A 67 2.07 -13.63 0.12
C ASP A 67 2.31 -12.30 0.86
N PRO A 68 1.97 -11.14 0.28
CA PRO A 68 2.14 -9.84 0.92
C PRO A 68 1.22 -9.64 2.14
N ALA A 69 0.21 -10.49 2.37
CA ALA A 69 -0.58 -10.44 3.59
C ALA A 69 0.17 -11.02 4.80
N ASP A 70 0.98 -12.06 4.58
CA ASP A 70 1.65 -12.81 5.65
C ASP A 70 3.14 -12.45 5.80
N LEU A 71 3.82 -12.18 4.69
CA LEU A 71 5.28 -12.04 4.60
C LEU A 71 5.71 -10.65 4.12
N HIS A 72 4.94 -9.61 4.48
CA HIS A 72 5.23 -8.25 4.06
C HIS A 72 6.57 -7.70 4.60
N TYR A 73 7.09 -8.22 5.72
CA TYR A 73 8.39 -7.77 6.23
C TYR A 73 9.54 -8.24 5.34
N VAL A 74 9.45 -9.42 4.72
CA VAL A 74 10.42 -9.85 3.69
C VAL A 74 10.55 -8.79 2.59
N LEU A 75 9.42 -8.32 2.06
CA LEU A 75 9.40 -7.33 0.98
C LEU A 75 9.92 -5.97 1.42
N ARG A 76 9.48 -5.51 2.60
CA ARG A 76 9.91 -4.24 3.20
C ARG A 76 11.39 -4.22 3.49
N PHE A 77 11.90 -5.22 4.19
CA PHE A 77 13.33 -5.36 4.47
C PHE A 77 14.14 -5.48 3.19
N THR A 78 13.64 -6.17 2.16
CA THR A 78 14.32 -6.22 0.86
C THR A 78 14.43 -4.84 0.22
N CYS A 79 13.37 -4.02 0.31
CA CYS A 79 13.40 -2.63 -0.17
C CYS A 79 14.33 -1.73 0.66
N HIS A 80 14.46 -1.98 1.97
CA HIS A 80 15.42 -1.28 2.83
C HIS A 80 16.87 -1.64 2.46
N ILE A 81 17.17 -2.94 2.43
CA ILE A 81 18.51 -3.48 2.17
C ILE A 81 18.93 -3.17 0.73
N CYS A 82 18.03 -3.35 -0.23
CA CYS A 82 18.25 -3.12 -1.65
C CYS A 82 17.19 -2.16 -2.22
N PRO A 83 17.36 -0.84 -2.05
CA PRO A 83 16.41 0.16 -2.55
C PRO A 83 16.05 0.05 -4.03
N PRO A 84 16.98 -0.28 -4.95
CA PRO A 84 16.62 -0.51 -6.34
C PRO A 84 15.62 -1.64 -6.55
N SER A 85 15.47 -2.61 -5.64
CA SER A 85 14.48 -3.69 -5.78
C SER A 85 13.02 -3.22 -5.71
N PHE A 86 12.76 -2.04 -5.13
CA PHE A 86 11.42 -1.47 -4.96
C PHE A 86 10.60 -1.50 -6.25
N HIS A 87 11.18 -1.05 -7.37
CA HIS A 87 10.41 -0.97 -8.63
C HIS A 87 9.97 -2.35 -9.14
N ILE A 88 10.77 -3.40 -8.92
CA ILE A 88 10.41 -4.77 -9.29
C ILE A 88 9.36 -5.32 -8.34
N ILE A 89 9.54 -5.14 -7.04
CA ILE A 89 8.57 -5.57 -6.02
C ILE A 89 7.23 -4.87 -6.23
N ALA A 90 7.23 -3.55 -6.40
CA ALA A 90 6.03 -2.78 -6.67
C ALA A 90 5.35 -3.22 -7.97
N SER A 91 6.12 -3.38 -9.06
CA SER A 91 5.58 -3.88 -10.34
C SER A 91 4.97 -5.28 -10.21
N PHE A 92 5.60 -6.17 -9.41
CA PHE A 92 5.07 -7.50 -9.14
C PHE A 92 3.75 -7.43 -8.38
N LEU A 93 3.69 -6.69 -7.28
CA LEU A 93 2.47 -6.52 -6.47
C LEU A 93 1.33 -5.87 -7.27
N MET A 94 1.66 -4.99 -8.23
CA MET A 94 0.68 -4.36 -9.13
C MET A 94 0.09 -5.28 -10.20
N ARG A 95 0.72 -6.44 -10.51
CA ARG A 95 0.17 -7.38 -11.51
C ARG A 95 -1.16 -8.00 -11.07
N ASP A 96 -1.35 -8.15 -9.76
CA ASP A 96 -2.53 -8.76 -9.17
C ASP A 96 -3.69 -7.79 -8.93
N PHE A 97 -3.55 -6.51 -9.29
CA PHE A 97 -4.59 -5.49 -9.11
C PHE A 97 -5.91 -5.80 -9.82
N LYS A 98 -5.91 -6.72 -10.80
CA LYS A 98 -7.09 -7.04 -11.62
C LYS A 98 -8.04 -8.09 -11.02
N LYS A 99 -7.69 -8.76 -9.93
CA LYS A 99 -8.37 -10.00 -9.53
C LYS A 99 -9.33 -9.87 -8.35
N GLU A 100 -9.05 -8.98 -7.39
CA GLU A 100 -9.84 -8.91 -6.15
C GLU A 100 -9.60 -7.58 -5.40
N MET A 101 -10.66 -6.91 -4.94
CA MET A 101 -10.56 -5.62 -4.24
C MET A 101 -9.78 -5.72 -2.92
N VAL A 102 -9.96 -6.80 -2.16
CA VAL A 102 -9.26 -7.01 -0.88
C VAL A 102 -7.76 -7.18 -1.12
N ARG A 103 -7.37 -8.02 -2.09
CA ARG A 103 -5.96 -8.21 -2.48
C ARG A 103 -5.34 -6.91 -2.97
N PHE A 104 -6.09 -6.05 -3.66
CA PHE A 104 -5.64 -4.71 -4.04
C PHE A 104 -5.29 -3.84 -2.81
N LEU A 105 -6.14 -3.81 -1.78
CA LEU A 105 -5.88 -3.02 -0.56
C LEU A 105 -4.62 -3.48 0.17
N ILE A 106 -4.42 -4.80 0.27
CA ILE A 106 -3.24 -5.40 0.90
C ILE A 106 -1.98 -5.05 0.11
N THR A 107 -1.98 -5.32 -1.20
CA THR A 107 -0.83 -5.06 -2.07
C THR A 107 -0.48 -3.57 -2.13
N SER A 108 -1.45 -2.67 -2.28
CA SER A 108 -1.24 -1.22 -2.25
C SER A 108 -0.65 -0.74 -0.92
N SER A 109 -1.16 -1.27 0.20
CA SER A 109 -0.61 -0.96 1.52
C SER A 109 0.82 -1.46 1.68
N CYS A 110 1.11 -2.67 1.20
CA CYS A 110 2.47 -3.22 1.18
C CYS A 110 3.41 -2.36 0.33
N ILE A 111 2.98 -1.89 -0.84
CA ILE A 111 3.80 -1.02 -1.70
C ILE A 111 4.10 0.30 -0.99
N CYS A 112 3.11 0.91 -0.32
CA CYS A 112 3.32 2.13 0.47
C CYS A 112 4.36 1.91 1.57
N LEU A 113 4.27 0.79 2.30
CA LEU A 113 5.23 0.43 3.34
C LEU A 113 6.64 0.28 2.74
N CYS A 114 6.80 -0.53 1.68
CA CYS A 114 8.06 -0.70 0.96
C CYS A 114 8.66 0.63 0.47
N PHE A 115 7.82 1.53 -0.04
CA PHE A 115 8.24 2.86 -0.48
C PHE A 115 8.84 3.70 0.66
N ALA A 116 8.33 3.53 1.89
CA ALA A 116 8.76 4.28 3.05
C ALA A 116 10.04 3.74 3.71
N GLU A 117 10.48 2.53 3.38
CA GLU A 117 11.68 1.90 3.93
C GLU A 117 13.00 2.54 3.48
N TYR A 118 12.94 3.31 2.39
CA TYR A 118 14.08 4.04 1.84
C TYR A 118 13.81 5.55 1.84
N ASP A 119 14.66 6.28 2.55
CA ASP A 119 14.62 7.73 2.74
C ASP A 119 15.58 8.50 1.83
N GLY A 120 16.47 7.79 1.12
CA GLY A 120 17.39 8.38 0.15
C GLY A 120 16.73 8.85 -1.15
N TYR A 121 17.56 9.18 -2.13
CA TYR A 121 17.10 9.72 -3.41
C TYR A 121 16.25 8.71 -4.20
N LYS A 122 15.01 9.09 -4.49
CA LYS A 122 14.03 8.29 -5.25
C LYS A 122 14.05 8.70 -6.72
N GLY A 123 14.84 7.99 -7.52
CA GLY A 123 15.02 8.25 -8.95
C GLY A 123 13.85 7.82 -9.84
N HIS A 124 14.10 7.75 -11.16
CA HIS A 124 13.08 7.47 -12.18
C HIS A 124 12.26 6.21 -11.92
N ASN A 125 12.89 5.09 -11.57
CA ASN A 125 12.17 3.83 -11.34
C ASN A 125 11.14 3.90 -10.20
N PHE A 126 11.43 4.69 -9.14
CA PHE A 126 10.47 4.96 -8.08
C PHE A 126 9.32 5.82 -8.60
N LYS A 127 9.64 6.87 -9.36
CA LYS A 127 8.66 7.76 -9.97
C LYS A 127 7.70 7.01 -10.89
N ASP A 128 8.18 6.08 -11.71
CA ASP A 128 7.34 5.30 -12.62
C ASP A 128 6.39 4.39 -11.86
N SER A 129 6.90 3.70 -10.83
CA SER A 129 6.08 2.83 -9.96
C SER A 129 5.00 3.65 -9.23
N VAL A 130 5.37 4.79 -8.64
CA VAL A 130 4.40 5.67 -7.96
C VAL A 130 3.39 6.26 -8.95
N THR A 131 3.83 6.60 -10.17
CA THR A 131 2.94 7.08 -11.23
C THR A 131 1.86 6.06 -11.54
N GLU A 132 2.22 4.79 -11.64
CA GLU A 132 1.27 3.74 -11.94
C GLU A 132 0.23 3.58 -10.83
N ILE A 133 0.65 3.58 -9.56
CA ILE A 133 -0.25 3.46 -8.40
C ILE A 133 -1.21 4.64 -8.35
N CYS A 134 -0.68 5.87 -8.42
CA CYS A 134 -1.46 7.09 -8.28
C CYS A 134 -2.42 7.34 -9.45
N ARG A 135 -2.13 6.80 -10.65
CA ARG A 135 -3.02 6.93 -11.81
C ARG A 135 -4.10 5.86 -11.88
N ARG A 136 -3.78 4.62 -11.50
CA ARG A 136 -4.73 3.51 -11.65
C ARG A 136 -5.90 3.62 -10.68
N GLU A 137 -5.61 3.84 -9.40
CA GLU A 137 -6.60 3.63 -8.35
C GLU A 137 -6.64 4.73 -7.29
N SER A 138 -7.67 4.66 -6.46
CA SER A 138 -7.81 5.53 -5.30
C SER A 138 -6.85 5.10 -4.19
N VAL A 139 -6.15 6.06 -3.58
CA VAL A 139 -5.37 5.81 -2.37
C VAL A 139 -6.29 5.94 -1.16
N ASN A 140 -6.58 4.82 -0.51
CA ASN A 140 -7.52 4.73 0.59
C ASN A 140 -6.79 4.93 1.93
N PHE A 141 -7.32 5.79 2.78
CA PHE A 141 -6.97 5.93 4.19
C PHE A 141 -8.15 5.46 5.03
N SER A 142 -7.87 4.57 5.97
CA SER A 142 -8.87 3.95 6.85
C SER A 142 -8.53 4.18 8.31
N SER A 143 -9.53 4.21 9.18
CA SER A 143 -9.36 4.14 10.64
C SER A 143 -8.51 2.96 11.10
N GLU A 144 -8.57 1.85 10.37
CA GLU A 144 -7.83 0.61 10.65
C GLU A 144 -6.36 0.65 10.22
N ASP A 145 -5.94 1.68 9.48
CA ASP A 145 -4.55 1.81 9.08
C ASP A 145 -3.67 2.11 10.31
N SER A 146 -2.63 1.31 10.49
CA SER A 146 -1.61 1.61 11.52
C SER A 146 -0.95 2.97 11.27
N ARG A 147 -0.45 3.60 12.33
CA ARG A 147 0.31 4.87 12.24
C ARG A 147 1.44 4.79 11.20
N LEU A 148 2.13 3.65 11.12
CA LEU A 148 3.18 3.42 10.14
C LEU A 148 2.64 3.48 8.71
N LEU A 149 1.55 2.75 8.44
CA LEU A 149 0.93 2.71 7.13
C LEU A 149 0.38 4.09 6.71
N LEU A 150 -0.24 4.83 7.63
CA LEU A 150 -0.69 6.20 7.38
C LEU A 150 0.47 7.09 6.94
N ARG A 151 1.59 7.08 7.68
CA ARG A 151 2.81 7.84 7.34
C ARG A 151 3.39 7.43 5.98
N SER A 152 3.39 6.13 5.69
CA SER A 152 3.85 5.59 4.41
C SER A 152 3.01 6.09 3.23
N LYS A 153 1.67 6.07 3.36
CA LYS A 153 0.75 6.61 2.34
C LYS A 153 0.95 8.11 2.14
N VAL A 154 1.04 8.89 3.23
CA VAL A 154 1.33 10.34 3.15
C VAL A 154 2.68 10.61 2.47
N SER A 155 3.73 9.87 2.83
CA SER A 155 5.06 10.01 2.23
C SER A 155 5.02 9.78 0.71
N MET A 156 4.34 8.72 0.26
CA MET A 156 4.19 8.41 -1.15
C MET A 156 3.38 9.46 -1.92
N LEU A 157 2.25 9.91 -1.37
CA LEU A 157 1.44 10.97 -2.00
C LEU A 157 2.17 12.31 -2.04
N THR A 158 2.92 12.65 -0.99
CA THR A 158 3.74 13.86 -0.95
C THR A 158 4.82 13.83 -2.03
N PHE A 159 5.49 12.68 -2.18
CA PHE A 159 6.44 12.46 -3.28
C PHE A 159 5.74 12.60 -4.63
N ALA A 160 4.59 11.97 -4.85
CA ALA A 160 3.84 12.07 -6.10
C ALA A 160 3.49 13.52 -6.46
N SER A 161 2.95 14.26 -5.49
CA SER A 161 2.62 15.68 -5.64
C SER A 161 3.83 16.54 -5.99
N ARG A 162 4.95 16.38 -5.29
CA ARG A 162 6.22 17.08 -5.57
C ARG A 162 6.79 16.73 -6.94
N SER A 163 6.70 15.46 -7.35
CA SER A 163 7.15 14.95 -8.64
C SER A 163 6.18 15.24 -9.80
N LYS A 164 5.13 16.03 -9.56
CA LYS A 164 4.10 16.41 -10.54
C LYS A 164 3.33 15.21 -11.12
N ILE A 165 3.23 14.13 -10.37
CA ILE A 165 2.49 12.93 -10.72
C ILE A 165 1.00 13.16 -10.42
N PRO A 166 0.08 12.99 -11.39
CA PRO A 166 -1.35 13.06 -11.12
C PRO A 166 -1.81 11.99 -10.12
N ILE A 167 -2.55 12.41 -9.08
CA ILE A 167 -3.16 11.52 -8.10
C ILE A 167 -4.64 11.44 -8.44
N LYS A 168 -5.10 10.27 -8.91
CA LYS A 168 -6.46 10.04 -9.41
C LYS A 168 -7.50 10.35 -8.36
N CYS A 169 -7.38 9.75 -7.18
CA CYS A 169 -8.36 9.93 -6.11
C CYS A 169 -7.74 9.65 -4.73
N LEU A 170 -8.07 10.49 -3.76
CA LEU A 170 -7.82 10.27 -2.34
C LEU A 170 -9.15 9.86 -1.69
N LYS A 171 -9.19 8.71 -1.02
CA LYS A 171 -10.38 8.26 -0.30
C LYS A 171 -10.10 8.20 1.19
N LEU A 172 -10.89 8.91 1.99
CA LEU A 172 -10.79 9.00 3.44
C LEU A 172 -12.01 8.30 4.04
N SER A 173 -11.78 7.30 4.88
CA SER A 173 -12.84 6.53 5.55
C SER A 173 -12.60 6.51 7.06
N ASP A 174 -13.37 7.30 7.82
CA ASP A 174 -13.29 7.39 9.29
C ASP A 174 -11.85 7.62 9.84
N VAL A 175 -11.03 8.38 9.14
CA VAL A 175 -9.58 8.46 9.44
C VAL A 175 -9.12 9.84 9.87
N VAL A 176 -9.94 10.87 9.68
CA VAL A 176 -9.52 12.26 9.94
C VAL A 176 -10.03 12.70 11.31
N GLU A 177 -9.12 13.18 12.15
CA GLU A 177 -9.42 13.62 13.51
C GLU A 177 -9.64 15.14 13.59
N LYS A 178 -8.87 15.92 12.82
CA LYS A 178 -8.95 17.40 12.82
C LYS A 178 -8.63 17.95 11.44
N ILE A 179 -9.14 19.14 11.13
CA ILE A 179 -8.86 19.80 9.86
C ILE A 179 -8.38 21.22 10.08
N THR A 180 -7.29 21.56 9.39
CA THR A 180 -6.79 22.92 9.27
C THR A 180 -6.95 23.39 7.83
N GLU A 181 -6.77 24.67 7.57
CA GLU A 181 -6.84 25.20 6.20
C GLU A 181 -5.78 24.61 5.26
N LYS A 182 -4.68 24.07 5.82
CA LYS A 182 -3.50 23.60 5.05
C LYS A 182 -3.28 22.10 5.11
N ALA A 183 -3.95 21.39 6.02
CA ALA A 183 -3.72 19.98 6.25
C ALA A 183 -4.90 19.28 6.93
N LEU A 184 -5.07 18.01 6.60
CA LEU A 184 -5.90 17.05 7.33
C LEU A 184 -5.03 16.36 8.38
N ILE A 185 -5.44 16.38 9.64
CA ILE A 185 -4.80 15.61 10.70
C ILE A 185 -5.54 14.28 10.81
N LEU A 186 -4.86 13.22 10.41
CA LEU A 186 -5.36 11.85 10.45
C LEU A 186 -5.10 11.22 11.82
N LYS A 187 -5.71 10.06 12.07
CA LYS A 187 -5.46 9.26 13.27
C LYS A 187 -3.96 9.09 13.57
N ALA A 188 -3.65 9.00 14.85
CA ALA A 188 -2.28 8.90 15.35
C ALA A 188 -1.38 10.09 14.96
N ASP A 189 -2.00 11.27 14.83
CA ASP A 189 -1.38 12.57 14.59
C ASP A 189 -0.56 12.64 13.28
N VAL A 190 -1.07 11.96 12.24
CA VAL A 190 -0.43 11.93 10.92
C VAL A 190 -1.01 13.06 10.06
N SER A 191 -0.18 14.04 9.72
CA SER A 191 -0.61 15.18 8.91
C SER A 191 -0.52 14.91 7.41
N LEU A 192 -1.61 15.14 6.69
CA LEU A 192 -1.69 15.14 5.22
C LEU A 192 -1.91 16.57 4.73
N GLY A 193 -0.86 17.15 4.15
CA GLY A 193 -0.91 18.49 3.54
C GLY A 193 -1.57 18.52 2.17
N VAL A 194 -1.60 19.71 1.57
CA VAL A 194 -2.13 19.93 0.21
C VAL A 194 -1.34 19.13 -0.84
N LEU A 195 -2.08 18.50 -1.75
CA LEU A 195 -1.57 17.69 -2.85
C LEU A 195 -1.95 18.36 -4.19
N ASN A 196 -1.08 19.23 -4.71
CA ASN A 196 -1.30 20.05 -5.92
C ASN A 196 -1.54 19.26 -7.23
N THR A 197 -1.50 17.93 -7.19
CA THR A 197 -1.78 17.04 -8.31
C THR A 197 -2.99 16.12 -8.09
N LEU A 198 -3.71 16.30 -6.98
CA LEU A 198 -4.92 15.57 -6.64
C LEU A 198 -6.07 15.95 -7.57
N ARG A 199 -6.75 14.95 -8.15
CA ARG A 199 -7.87 15.13 -9.08
C ARG A 199 -9.23 14.92 -8.44
N ALA A 200 -9.33 13.99 -7.49
CA ALA A 200 -10.57 13.72 -6.80
C ALA A 200 -10.35 13.44 -5.32
N ILE A 201 -11.33 13.78 -4.50
CA ILE A 201 -11.37 13.43 -3.09
C ILE A 201 -12.72 12.79 -2.75
N GLU A 202 -12.68 11.69 -2.03
CA GLU A 202 -13.85 11.00 -1.49
C GLU A 202 -13.71 10.92 0.03
N VAL A 203 -14.74 11.34 0.73
CA VAL A 203 -14.76 11.42 2.19
C VAL A 203 -16.00 10.71 2.67
N ASN A 204 -15.82 9.57 3.33
CA ASN A 204 -16.90 8.69 3.75
C ASN A 204 -16.89 8.46 5.26
N ARG A 205 -18.10 8.29 5.82
CA ARG A 205 -18.31 7.87 7.22
C ARG A 205 -17.47 8.70 8.18
N TRP A 206 -17.54 10.01 8.01
CA TRP A 206 -17.06 10.94 9.03
C TRP A 206 -18.18 11.10 10.03
N ASP A 207 -18.13 10.33 11.11
CA ASP A 207 -19.17 10.29 12.13
C ASP A 207 -19.03 11.45 13.13
N GLN A 208 -20.19 12.05 13.44
CA GLN A 208 -20.67 12.84 14.60
C GLN A 208 -19.75 13.78 15.44
N LYS A 209 -18.45 13.88 15.22
CA LYS A 209 -17.53 14.72 16.03
C LYS A 209 -17.14 16.05 15.38
N LEU A 210 -17.59 16.33 14.17
CA LEU A 210 -17.23 17.56 13.47
C LEU A 210 -18.10 18.72 13.90
N ILE A 211 -17.44 19.82 14.29
CA ILE A 211 -18.10 21.11 14.44
C ILE A 211 -18.20 21.80 13.07
N GLU A 212 -19.05 22.81 12.95
CA GLU A 212 -19.22 23.59 11.72
C GLU A 212 -17.89 24.08 11.12
N GLN A 213 -16.94 24.45 11.97
CA GLN A 213 -15.62 24.91 11.55
C GLN A 213 -14.82 23.83 10.80
N ASP A 214 -14.98 22.56 11.14
CA ASP A 214 -14.29 21.48 10.45
C ASP A 214 -14.79 21.33 9.02
N TYR A 215 -16.10 21.45 8.79
CA TYR A 215 -16.66 21.43 7.43
C TYR A 215 -16.15 22.60 6.59
N LYS A 216 -16.11 23.81 7.17
CA LYS A 216 -15.51 24.98 6.52
C LYS A 216 -14.04 24.75 6.18
N ASN A 217 -13.28 24.16 7.10
CA ASN A 217 -11.87 23.85 6.89
C ASN A 217 -11.68 22.73 5.84
N LEU A 218 -12.56 21.73 5.80
CA LEU A 218 -12.55 20.68 4.78
C LEU A 218 -12.74 21.28 3.38
N ILE A 219 -13.73 22.16 3.22
CA ILE A 219 -14.01 22.81 1.94
C ILE A 219 -12.83 23.70 1.53
N LYS A 220 -12.25 24.48 2.45
CA LYS A 220 -11.03 25.24 2.20
C LYS A 220 -9.86 24.34 1.79
N PHE A 221 -9.65 23.22 2.49
CA PHE A 221 -8.62 22.26 2.14
C PHE A 221 -8.82 21.73 0.72
N ILE A 222 -10.04 21.35 0.35
CA ILE A 222 -10.38 20.87 -1.01
C ILE A 222 -10.10 21.96 -2.05
N ILE A 223 -10.51 23.21 -1.79
CA ILE A 223 -10.26 24.35 -2.69
C ILE A 223 -8.76 24.59 -2.86
N ASN A 224 -7.98 24.50 -1.78
CA ASN A 224 -6.53 24.66 -1.81
C ASN A 224 -5.82 23.57 -2.64
N ASN A 225 -6.48 22.45 -2.92
CA ASN A 225 -6.02 21.47 -3.91
C ASN A 225 -6.53 21.89 -5.30
N GLU A 226 -5.81 22.81 -5.94
CA GLU A 226 -6.22 23.48 -7.19
C GLU A 226 -6.61 22.56 -8.36
N LYS A 227 -6.13 21.31 -8.39
CA LYS A 227 -6.45 20.37 -9.48
C LYS A 227 -7.62 19.43 -9.18
N VAL A 228 -8.27 19.58 -8.03
CA VAL A 228 -9.43 18.76 -7.67
C VAL A 228 -10.63 19.19 -8.52
N GLU A 229 -11.17 18.22 -9.25
CA GLU A 229 -12.32 18.36 -10.14
C GLU A 229 -13.56 17.68 -9.55
N VAL A 230 -13.39 16.71 -8.64
CA VAL A 230 -14.47 15.92 -8.06
C VAL A 230 -14.29 15.81 -6.55
N ALA A 231 -15.33 16.15 -5.79
CA ALA A 231 -15.36 15.97 -4.33
C ALA A 231 -16.63 15.23 -3.92
N ARG A 232 -16.49 13.99 -3.45
CA ARG A 232 -17.62 13.18 -2.97
C ARG A 232 -17.62 13.18 -1.45
N LEU A 233 -18.61 13.83 -0.84
CA LEU A 233 -18.71 13.98 0.60
C LEU A 233 -19.91 13.17 1.10
N LEU A 234 -19.68 11.91 1.48
CA LEU A 234 -20.69 11.03 2.05
C LEU A 234 -20.74 11.24 3.58
N LEU A 235 -21.45 12.30 3.97
CA LEU A 235 -21.58 12.77 5.35
C LEU A 235 -22.97 12.40 5.88
N PRO A 236 -23.07 11.50 6.88
CA PRO A 236 -24.36 11.04 7.39
C PRO A 236 -25.17 12.15 8.09
N SER A 237 -24.52 13.18 8.64
CA SER A 237 -25.20 14.29 9.34
C SER A 237 -24.44 15.63 9.21
N PRO A 238 -24.44 16.30 8.05
CA PRO A 238 -23.81 17.61 7.90
C PRO A 238 -24.53 18.68 8.77
N PRO A 239 -23.80 19.63 9.40
CA PRO A 239 -24.38 20.75 10.13
C PRO A 239 -25.31 21.58 9.25
N VAL A 240 -26.33 22.19 9.84
CA VAL A 240 -27.32 23.03 9.15
C VAL A 240 -26.66 24.15 8.34
N ALA A 241 -25.55 24.72 8.82
CA ALA A 241 -24.78 25.77 8.13
C ALA A 241 -23.99 25.29 6.90
N VAL A 242 -23.79 23.97 6.69
CA VAL A 242 -23.21 23.45 5.43
C VAL A 242 -24.23 23.47 4.30
N LYS A 243 -25.53 23.64 4.62
CA LYS A 243 -26.59 23.93 3.65
C LYS A 243 -26.57 25.38 3.16
N ASP A 244 -25.71 26.24 3.73
CA ASP A 244 -25.59 27.64 3.35
C ASP A 244 -24.99 27.75 1.93
N GLU A 245 -25.79 28.26 1.00
CA GLU A 245 -25.51 28.30 -0.44
C GLU A 245 -24.15 28.93 -0.75
N LYS A 246 -23.65 29.88 0.05
CA LYS A 246 -22.36 30.56 -0.17
C LYS A 246 -21.13 29.65 -0.07
N VAL A 247 -21.18 28.62 0.77
CA VAL A 247 -20.02 27.72 0.96
C VAL A 247 -20.02 26.64 -0.11
N LEU A 248 -21.21 26.12 -0.46
CA LEU A 248 -21.40 25.19 -1.57
C LEU A 248 -21.21 25.87 -2.94
N SER A 249 -21.57 27.15 -3.07
CA SER A 249 -21.39 27.93 -4.29
C SER A 249 -19.92 28.05 -4.69
N ASN A 250 -18.97 27.97 -3.73
CA ASN A 250 -17.54 27.97 -4.03
C ASN A 250 -17.04 26.62 -4.59
N LEU A 251 -17.69 25.51 -4.28
CA LEU A 251 -17.43 24.23 -4.94
C LEU A 251 -18.08 24.20 -6.32
N GLN A 252 -19.31 24.71 -6.43
CA GLN A 252 -20.04 24.83 -7.69
C GLN A 252 -19.37 25.80 -8.67
N SER A 253 -18.81 26.92 -8.20
CA SER A 253 -18.07 27.87 -9.05
C SER A 253 -16.79 27.29 -9.65
N ARG A 254 -16.28 26.20 -9.07
CA ARG A 254 -15.16 25.42 -9.59
C ARG A 254 -15.59 24.18 -10.37
N ASN A 255 -16.87 24.04 -10.69
CA ASN A 255 -17.47 22.84 -11.31
C ASN A 255 -17.17 21.53 -10.57
N ILE A 256 -16.92 21.61 -9.27
CA ILE A 256 -16.69 20.42 -8.46
C ILE A 256 -18.04 19.74 -8.22
N SER A 257 -18.22 18.55 -8.78
CA SER A 257 -19.43 17.75 -8.57
C SER A 257 -19.50 17.26 -7.12
N GLY A 258 -20.15 18.04 -6.26
CA GLY A 258 -20.40 17.72 -4.86
C GLY A 258 -21.66 16.86 -4.70
N ILE A 259 -21.51 15.56 -4.44
CA ILE A 259 -22.62 14.71 -4.01
C ILE A 259 -22.59 14.63 -2.49
N CYS A 260 -23.46 15.40 -1.82
CA CYS A 260 -23.77 15.20 -0.40
C CYS A 260 -25.01 14.32 -0.32
N LYS A 261 -24.82 12.99 -0.18
CA LYS A 261 -25.94 12.07 0.07
C LYS A 261 -26.18 11.99 1.57
N HIS A 262 -27.32 12.51 2.01
CA HIS A 262 -27.86 12.19 3.32
C HIS A 262 -28.25 10.70 3.30
N CYS A 263 -27.60 9.87 4.11
CA CYS A 263 -28.03 8.49 4.31
C CYS A 263 -29.29 8.52 5.18
N ASN A 264 -30.47 8.73 4.58
CA ASN A 264 -31.74 8.38 5.22
C ASN A 264 -32.94 8.19 4.28
N ASP A 265 -32.76 8.09 2.96
CA ASP A 265 -33.86 7.67 2.07
C ASP A 265 -33.42 6.45 1.26
N LEU A 266 -33.75 5.27 1.82
CA LEU A 266 -33.92 4.04 1.06
C LEU A 266 -35.28 4.12 0.33
N GLU A 267 -35.26 3.70 -0.93
CA GLU A 267 -36.43 3.37 -1.78
C GLU A 267 -37.24 4.55 -2.36
N GLN A 268 -37.00 4.93 -3.61
CA GLN A 268 -37.58 4.30 -4.82
C GLN A 268 -37.10 4.99 -6.11
N PRO A 269 -37.10 4.28 -7.26
CA PRO A 269 -36.79 4.83 -8.56
C PRO A 269 -38.05 5.42 -9.21
N SER A 270 -38.01 6.69 -9.60
CA SER A 270 -38.90 7.20 -10.64
C SER A 270 -38.26 8.40 -11.32
N CYS A 271 -37.75 8.18 -12.53
CA CYS A 271 -37.96 9.11 -13.65
C CYS A 271 -37.89 8.32 -14.95
N GLN A 272 -38.92 8.57 -15.77
CA GLN A 272 -38.96 8.32 -17.20
C GLN A 272 -37.77 8.96 -17.93
#